data_AF-A0A1F5I364-F1
#
_entry.id   AF-A0A1F5I364-F1
#
_cell.length_a   1.000
_cell.length_b   1.000
_cell.length_c   1.000
_cell.angle_alpha   90.00
_cell.angle_beta   90.00
_cell.angle_gamma   90.00
#
_symmetry.space_group_name_H-M   'P 1'
#
loop_
_entity.id
_entity.type
_entity.pdbx_description
1 polymer ?
#
loop_
_entity_poly.entity_id
_entity_poly.type
_entity_poly.pdbx_seq_one_letter_code
_entity_poly.pdbx_strand_id
1 'polypeptide(L)'
;MKALPKNIYIDIDGVILTKGGVPAQHLDKFLTYILSKYSVFWLTSRCHGDSKYTIKYLSQFLLPDSLSLAGKIKPTDFRLDKTEAIDFGKKFFWLDDELFASEVNTLREHDKYDSWIEVNLIKNPHQLIHLINNKLCL
;
A
#
# COMPACT_ATOMS: atom_id res chain seq x y z
N MET A 1 12.04 2.96 -23.69
CA MET A 1 10.62 2.95 -23.24
C MET A 1 10.60 2.64 -21.75
N LYS A 2 9.87 3.43 -20.95
CA LYS A 2 9.97 3.47 -19.47
C LYS A 2 9.74 2.10 -18.84
N ALA A 3 10.76 1.55 -18.18
CA ALA A 3 10.58 0.43 -17.27
C ALA A 3 9.63 0.83 -16.15
N LEU A 4 8.49 0.16 -16.06
CA LEU A 4 7.44 0.40 -15.08
C LEU A 4 7.95 0.09 -13.66
N PRO A 5 7.44 0.79 -12.63
CA PRO A 5 7.72 0.50 -11.23
C PRO A 5 7.42 -0.97 -10.92
N LYS A 6 8.28 -1.62 -10.12
CA LYS A 6 8.21 -3.08 -9.90
C LYS A 6 7.61 -3.45 -8.55
N ASN A 7 7.66 -2.53 -7.58
CA ASN A 7 7.15 -2.75 -6.22
C ASN A 7 6.03 -1.75 -5.88
N ILE A 8 5.04 -2.21 -5.12
CA ILE A 8 4.09 -1.36 -4.41
C ILE A 8 4.17 -1.75 -2.93
N TYR A 9 4.38 -0.77 -2.09
CA TYR A 9 4.24 -0.86 -0.64
C TYR A 9 2.90 -0.24 -0.26
N ILE A 10 2.10 -0.94 0.56
CA ILE A 10 0.73 -0.53 0.85
C ILE A 10 0.45 -0.61 2.36
N ASP A 11 -0.04 0.50 2.92
CA ASP A 11 -0.59 0.50 4.28
C ASP A 11 -2.03 -0.07 4.32
N ILE A 12 -2.60 -0.20 5.51
CA ILE A 12 -3.97 -0.69 5.71
C ILE A 12 -4.91 0.45 6.05
N ASP A 13 -4.60 1.23 7.08
CA ASP A 13 -5.50 2.28 7.56
C ASP A 13 -5.39 3.49 6.64
N GLY A 14 -6.52 4.07 6.26
CA GLY A 14 -6.55 5.12 5.25
C GLY A 14 -6.37 4.66 3.79
N VAL A 15 -6.00 3.37 3.55
CA VAL A 15 -5.74 2.84 2.20
C VAL A 15 -6.64 1.66 1.84
N ILE A 16 -6.51 0.53 2.55
CA ILE A 16 -7.34 -0.68 2.36
C ILE A 16 -8.68 -0.50 3.09
N LEU A 17 -8.59 0.00 4.32
CA LEU A 17 -9.70 0.43 5.13
C LEU A 17 -9.65 1.95 5.25
N THR A 18 -10.80 2.61 5.26
CA THR A 18 -10.90 3.98 5.77
C THR A 18 -10.47 4.01 7.25
N LYS A 19 -10.13 5.18 7.80
CA LYS A 19 -9.84 5.33 9.25
C LYS A 19 -10.98 4.86 10.17
N GLY A 20 -12.20 4.74 9.64
CA GLY A 20 -13.37 4.19 10.35
C GLY A 20 -13.55 2.68 10.23
N GLY A 21 -12.60 1.94 9.63
CA GLY A 21 -12.67 0.48 9.49
C GLY A 21 -13.61 -0.02 8.38
N VAL A 22 -14.05 0.87 7.48
CA VAL A 22 -14.85 0.46 6.30
C VAL A 22 -13.92 0.21 5.11
N PRO A 23 -14.08 -0.89 4.34
CA PRO A 23 -13.27 -1.13 3.14
C PRO A 23 -13.33 0.04 2.15
N ALA A 24 -12.18 0.39 1.58
CA ALA A 24 -12.10 1.43 0.56
C ALA A 24 -12.94 1.07 -0.67
N GLN A 25 -13.54 2.07 -1.31
CA GLN A 25 -14.37 1.82 -2.49
C GLN A 25 -13.50 1.31 -3.65
N HIS A 26 -14.00 0.32 -4.38
CA HIS A 26 -13.31 -0.37 -5.49
C HIS A 26 -12.05 -1.16 -5.09
N LEU A 27 -11.93 -1.53 -3.82
CA LEU A 27 -10.77 -2.26 -3.29
C LEU A 27 -10.46 -3.56 -4.06
N ASP A 28 -11.49 -4.35 -4.39
CA ASP A 28 -11.37 -5.59 -5.15
C ASP A 28 -10.73 -5.39 -6.53
N LYS A 29 -11.23 -4.39 -7.28
CA LYS A 29 -10.70 -4.00 -8.59
C LYS A 29 -9.27 -3.49 -8.46
N PHE A 30 -9.01 -2.68 -7.44
CA PHE A 30 -7.70 -2.13 -7.15
C PHE A 30 -6.68 -3.21 -6.85
N LEU A 31 -6.96 -4.09 -5.87
CA LEU A 31 -6.08 -5.21 -5.52
C LEU A 31 -5.84 -6.13 -6.71
N THR A 32 -6.89 -6.48 -7.46
CA THR A 32 -6.77 -7.30 -8.68
C THR A 32 -5.81 -6.65 -9.68
N TYR A 33 -5.97 -5.36 -9.93
CA TYR A 33 -5.12 -4.61 -10.85
C TYR A 33 -3.65 -4.60 -10.39
N ILE A 34 -3.38 -4.20 -9.15
CA ILE A 34 -1.99 -4.06 -8.69
C ILE A 34 -1.28 -5.41 -8.56
N LEU A 35 -1.97 -6.45 -8.08
CA LEU A 35 -1.41 -7.79 -7.95
C LEU A 35 -1.13 -8.44 -9.31
N SER A 36 -1.84 -8.05 -10.37
CA SER A 36 -1.59 -8.53 -11.73
C SER A 36 -0.35 -7.91 -12.40
N LYS A 37 0.19 -6.82 -11.87
CA LYS A 37 1.22 -6.00 -12.52
C LYS A 37 2.48 -5.73 -11.69
N TYR A 38 2.36 -5.77 -10.37
CA TYR A 38 3.41 -5.35 -9.44
C TYR A 38 3.69 -6.44 -8.40
N SER A 39 4.90 -6.43 -7.83
CA SER A 39 5.13 -7.09 -6.55
C SER A 39 4.58 -6.19 -5.44
N VAL A 40 3.53 -6.65 -4.77
CA VAL A 40 2.86 -5.89 -3.72
C VAL A 40 3.30 -6.39 -2.36
N PHE A 41 3.66 -5.47 -1.49
CA PHE A 41 4.18 -5.69 -0.15
C PHE A 41 3.34 -4.93 0.85
N TRP A 42 3.03 -5.55 1.99
CA TRP A 42 2.52 -4.82 3.13
C TRP A 42 3.58 -3.80 3.57
N LEU A 43 3.15 -2.64 4.04
CA LEU A 43 4.03 -1.69 4.72
C LEU A 43 3.23 -1.01 5.82
N THR A 44 2.95 -1.79 6.86
CA THR A 44 2.00 -1.47 7.90
C THR A 44 2.46 -2.08 9.22
N SER A 45 2.17 -1.43 10.33
CA SER A 45 2.49 -1.93 11.67
C SER A 45 1.73 -3.20 12.06
N ARG A 46 0.79 -3.67 11.21
CA ARG A 46 0.08 -4.93 11.40
C ARG A 46 0.75 -6.13 10.72
N CYS A 47 1.87 -5.94 10.03
CA CYS A 47 2.63 -7.01 9.37
C CYS A 47 4.08 -7.01 9.88
N HIS A 48 4.50 -8.12 10.48
CA HIS A 48 5.83 -8.29 11.08
C HIS A 48 6.49 -9.56 10.52
N GLY A 49 6.73 -9.58 9.22
CA GLY A 49 7.34 -10.72 8.50
C GLY A 49 6.38 -11.90 8.20
N ASP A 50 5.20 -11.95 8.82
CA ASP A 50 4.13 -12.92 8.52
C ASP A 50 2.79 -12.22 8.33
N SER A 51 2.12 -12.48 7.20
CA SER A 51 0.81 -11.92 6.87
C SER A 51 -0.35 -12.57 7.64
N LYS A 52 -0.16 -13.69 8.36
CA LYS A 52 -1.27 -14.39 9.03
C LYS A 52 -2.09 -13.50 9.96
N TYR A 53 -1.42 -12.72 10.81
CA TYR A 53 -2.11 -11.79 11.72
C TYR A 53 -2.80 -10.68 10.92
N THR A 54 -2.13 -10.11 9.92
CA THR A 54 -2.69 -9.12 9.00
C THR A 54 -3.98 -9.59 8.34
N ILE A 55 -3.98 -10.80 7.78
CA ILE A 55 -5.15 -11.38 7.10
C ILE A 55 -6.26 -11.69 8.11
N LYS A 56 -5.94 -12.23 9.29
CA LYS A 56 -6.92 -12.45 10.36
C LYS A 56 -7.56 -11.13 10.84
N TYR A 57 -6.79 -10.05 10.89
CA TYR A 57 -7.33 -8.73 11.20
C TYR A 57 -8.28 -8.27 10.09
N LEU A 58 -7.85 -8.30 8.84
CA LEU A 58 -8.64 -7.86 7.68
C LEU A 58 -9.91 -8.69 7.45
N SER A 59 -9.94 -9.96 7.88
CA SER A 59 -11.14 -10.82 7.73
C SER A 59 -12.35 -10.34 8.52
N GLN A 60 -12.16 -9.41 9.47
CA GLN A 60 -13.27 -8.78 10.20
C GLN A 60 -13.99 -7.72 9.36
N PHE A 61 -13.37 -7.24 8.28
CA PHE A 61 -13.84 -6.12 7.48
C PHE A 61 -14.06 -6.47 6.01
N LEU A 62 -13.24 -7.38 5.47
CA LEU A 62 -13.23 -7.73 4.04
C LEU A 62 -14.13 -8.93 3.73
N LEU A 63 -14.82 -8.86 2.59
CA LEU A 63 -15.48 -10.01 1.99
C LEU A 63 -14.46 -11.05 1.50
N PRO A 64 -14.85 -12.33 1.36
CA PRO A 64 -13.94 -13.43 1.01
C PRO A 64 -13.06 -13.16 -0.22
N ASP A 65 -13.61 -12.56 -1.29
CA ASP A 65 -12.86 -12.29 -2.51
C ASP A 65 -11.75 -11.26 -2.31
N SER A 66 -12.05 -10.16 -1.61
CA SER A 66 -11.06 -9.12 -1.28
C SER A 66 -10.02 -9.65 -0.30
N LEU A 67 -10.44 -10.48 0.66
CA LEU A 67 -9.55 -11.13 1.61
C LEU A 67 -8.58 -12.10 0.92
N SER A 68 -9.07 -12.87 -0.06
CA SER A 68 -8.25 -13.77 -0.88
C SER A 68 -7.18 -13.00 -1.66
N LEU A 69 -7.53 -11.83 -2.20
CA LEU A 69 -6.57 -10.94 -2.86
C LEU A 69 -5.55 -10.37 -1.88
N ALA A 70 -5.99 -9.86 -0.72
CA ALA A 70 -5.11 -9.37 0.32
C ALA A 70 -4.11 -10.45 0.80
N GLY A 71 -4.55 -11.71 0.84
CA GLY A 71 -3.70 -12.86 1.16
C GLY A 71 -2.53 -13.10 0.20
N LYS A 72 -2.54 -12.48 -0.99
CA LYS A 72 -1.44 -12.56 -1.97
C LYS A 72 -0.38 -11.47 -1.77
N ILE A 73 -0.63 -10.49 -0.90
CA ILE A 73 0.33 -9.42 -0.61
C ILE A 73 1.46 -9.98 0.27
N LYS A 74 2.69 -9.69 -0.13
CA LYS A 74 3.90 -10.21 0.50
C LYS A 74 4.14 -9.52 1.84
N PRO A 75 4.54 -10.25 2.89
CA PRO A 75 4.89 -9.62 4.15
C PRO A 75 6.19 -8.82 4.03
N THR A 76 6.32 -7.80 4.88
CA THR A 76 7.58 -7.13 5.19
C THR A 76 7.75 -7.10 6.69
N ASP A 77 8.94 -6.73 7.15
CA ASP A 77 9.22 -6.52 8.56
C ASP A 77 10.08 -5.26 8.73
N PHE A 78 9.80 -4.50 9.77
CA PHE A 78 10.56 -3.32 10.18
C PHE A 78 10.45 -3.17 11.69
N ARG A 79 11.46 -2.57 12.32
CA ARG A 79 11.52 -2.46 13.78
C ARG A 79 10.98 -1.13 14.30
N LEU A 80 11.40 -0.02 13.71
CA LEU A 80 11.05 1.32 14.19
C LEU A 80 10.31 2.12 13.12
N ASP A 81 10.84 2.13 11.90
CA ASP A 81 10.33 2.97 10.82
C ASP A 81 10.00 2.11 9.60
N LYS A 82 8.85 2.39 8.95
CA LYS A 82 8.40 1.62 7.78
C LYS A 82 9.45 1.63 6.67
N THR A 83 10.25 2.70 6.54
CA THR A 83 11.27 2.82 5.50
C THR A 83 12.37 1.77 5.60
N GLU A 84 12.58 1.12 6.76
CA GLU A 84 13.52 0.00 6.92
C GLU A 84 13.18 -1.20 6.01
N ALA A 85 11.90 -1.38 5.68
CA ALA A 85 11.41 -2.46 4.83
C ALA A 85 11.44 -2.14 3.32
N ILE A 86 11.77 -0.91 2.95
CA ILE A 86 11.75 -0.46 1.56
C ILE A 86 13.06 -0.80 0.86
N ASP A 87 12.96 -1.44 -0.32
CA ASP A 87 14.10 -1.64 -1.21
C ASP A 87 14.33 -0.39 -2.06
N PHE A 88 15.13 0.53 -1.53
CA PHE A 88 15.50 1.78 -2.20
C PHE A 88 16.32 1.59 -3.49
N GLY A 89 16.88 0.39 -3.70
CA GLY A 89 17.56 0.03 -4.95
C GLY A 89 16.60 -0.18 -6.13
N LYS A 90 15.29 -0.21 -5.88
CA LYS A 90 14.25 -0.39 -6.90
C LYS A 90 13.36 0.83 -7.03
N LYS A 91 12.67 0.93 -8.17
CA LYS A 91 11.53 1.84 -8.33
C LYS A 91 10.31 1.25 -7.67
N PHE A 92 9.62 2.03 -6.87
CA PHE A 92 8.44 1.62 -6.14
C PHE A 92 7.37 2.70 -6.11
N PHE A 93 6.17 2.32 -5.70
CA PHE A 93 5.19 3.23 -5.11
C PHE A 93 4.95 2.87 -3.67
N TRP A 94 4.69 3.87 -2.83
CA TRP A 94 4.22 3.69 -1.47
C TRP A 94 2.88 4.39 -1.33
N LEU A 95 1.85 3.59 -1.10
CA LEU A 95 0.49 4.06 -0.85
C LEU A 95 0.29 4.13 0.65
N ASP A 96 0.20 5.34 1.17
CA ASP A 96 -0.05 5.64 2.58
C ASP A 96 -0.91 6.91 2.64
N ASP A 97 -1.76 7.02 3.65
CA ASP A 97 -2.54 8.23 3.84
C ASP A 97 -1.73 9.34 4.53
N GLU A 98 -0.69 8.97 5.26
CA GLU A 98 0.16 9.88 6.01
C GLU A 98 1.59 9.35 6.10
N LEU A 99 2.58 10.25 6.07
CA LEU A 99 3.98 9.92 6.37
C LEU A 99 4.41 10.61 7.66
N PHE A 100 5.18 9.92 8.48
CA PHE A 100 5.88 10.52 9.60
C PHE A 100 7.09 11.34 9.14
N ALA A 101 7.53 12.27 9.98
CA ALA A 101 8.66 13.14 9.66
C ALA A 101 9.96 12.36 9.39
N SER A 102 10.19 11.25 10.11
CA SER A 102 11.32 10.35 9.86
C SER A 102 11.24 9.71 8.47
N GLU A 103 10.07 9.21 8.08
CA GLU A 103 9.82 8.58 6.78
C GLU A 103 10.02 9.59 5.63
N VAL A 104 9.55 10.83 5.81
CA VAL A 104 9.78 11.92 4.85
C VAL A 104 11.28 12.21 4.69
N ASN A 105 12.03 12.27 5.80
CA ASN A 105 13.47 12.51 5.75
C ASN A 105 14.20 11.37 5.03
N THR A 106 13.93 10.12 5.38
CA THR A 106 14.54 8.95 4.73
C THR A 106 14.22 8.92 3.23
N LEU A 107 12.96 9.16 2.83
CA LEU A 107 12.60 9.22 1.41
C LEU A 107 13.37 10.30 0.66
N ARG A 108 13.62 11.46 1.27
CA ARG A 108 14.39 12.55 0.67
C ARG A 108 15.88 12.25 0.59
N GLU A 109 16.46 11.65 1.63
CA GLU A 109 17.86 11.20 1.64
C GLU A 109 18.17 10.20 0.52
N HIS A 110 17.16 9.42 0.10
CA HIS A 110 17.26 8.47 -0.99
C HIS A 110 16.76 8.99 -2.36
N ASP A 111 16.39 10.29 -2.47
CA ASP A 111 15.78 10.88 -3.67
C ASP A 111 14.53 10.11 -4.16
N LYS A 112 13.71 9.60 -3.23
CA LYS A 112 12.50 8.79 -3.49
C LYS A 112 11.20 9.39 -2.99
N TYR A 113 11.17 10.66 -2.58
CA TYR A 113 9.93 11.29 -2.08
C TYR A 113 8.77 11.16 -3.08
N ASP A 114 9.02 11.31 -4.38
CA ASP A 114 8.01 11.15 -5.45
C ASP A 114 7.47 9.72 -5.62
N SER A 115 8.01 8.75 -4.88
CA SER A 115 7.50 7.38 -4.85
C SER A 115 6.30 7.24 -3.91
N TRP A 116 6.11 8.19 -2.97
CA TRP A 116 4.93 8.22 -2.13
C TRP A 116 3.73 8.80 -2.89
N ILE A 117 2.59 8.16 -2.71
CA ILE A 117 1.30 8.61 -3.22
C ILE A 117 0.38 8.72 -2.01
N GLU A 118 0.03 9.95 -1.65
CA GLU A 118 -0.96 10.21 -0.59
C GLU A 118 -2.30 9.58 -0.98
N VAL A 119 -2.81 8.68 -0.15
CA VAL A 119 -4.17 8.16 -0.27
C VAL A 119 -5.08 8.89 0.71
N ASN A 120 -5.94 9.75 0.18
CA ASN A 120 -6.87 10.56 0.95
C ASN A 120 -8.32 10.18 0.61
N LEU A 121 -8.81 9.08 1.19
CA LEU A 121 -10.17 8.57 0.97
C LEU A 121 -11.27 9.50 1.52
N ILE A 122 -10.93 10.45 2.39
CA ILE A 122 -11.87 11.46 2.89
C ILE A 122 -12.13 12.50 1.79
N LYS A 123 -11.07 13.04 1.18
CA LYS A 123 -11.18 14.00 0.08
C LYS A 123 -11.65 13.33 -1.21
N ASN A 124 -11.26 12.08 -1.44
CA ASN A 124 -11.57 11.32 -2.66
C ASN A 124 -11.94 9.86 -2.34
N PRO A 125 -13.21 9.56 -2.01
CA PRO A 125 -13.65 8.21 -1.66
C PRO A 125 -13.40 7.16 -2.76
N HIS A 126 -13.31 7.60 -4.02
CA HIS A 126 -13.04 6.76 -5.19
C HIS A 126 -11.57 6.77 -5.63
N GLN A 127 -10.63 7.25 -4.81
CA GLN A 127 -9.24 7.43 -5.24
C GLN A 127 -8.59 6.15 -5.79
N LEU A 128 -8.92 4.98 -5.23
CA LEU A 128 -8.36 3.71 -5.70
C LEU A 128 -8.67 3.44 -7.18
N ILE A 129 -9.87 3.76 -7.68
CA ILE A 129 -10.17 3.60 -9.11
C ILE A 129 -9.44 4.64 -9.97
N HIS A 130 -9.22 5.86 -9.47
CA HIS A 130 -8.42 6.88 -10.16
C HIS A 130 -6.95 6.45 -10.31
N LEU A 131 -6.37 5.85 -9.26
CA LEU A 131 -5.02 5.30 -9.26
C LEU A 131 -4.84 4.21 -10.33
N ILE A 132 -5.85 3.36 -10.55
CA ILE A 132 -5.87 2.37 -11.64
C ILE A 132 -5.86 3.07 -13.00
N ASN A 133 -6.77 4.02 -13.20
CA ASN A 133 -6.94 4.71 -14.48
C ASN A 133 -5.68 5.48 -14.92
N ASN A 134 -4.96 6.05 -13.95
CA ASN A 134 -3.72 6.76 -14.21
C ASN A 134 -2.48 5.85 -14.16
N LYS A 135 -2.64 4.52 -14.05
CA LYS A 135 -1.56 3.52 -14.01
C LYS A 135 -0.51 3.79 -12.93
N LEU A 136 -0.96 4.36 -11.81
CA LEU A 136 -0.16 4.84 -10.68
C LEU A 136 0.88 5.92 -11.05
N CYS A 137 0.54 6.87 -11.93
CA CYS A 137 1.10 8.22 -11.82
C CYS A 137 -0.01 9.17 -11.36
N LEU A 138 0.31 10.16 -10.52
CA LEU A 138 -0.55 11.33 -10.32
C LEU A 138 -0.08 12.45 -11.25
#